data_AF-A0A8J2QID6-F1
#
_entry.id   AF-A0A8J2QID6-F1
#
_cell.length_a   1.000
_cell.length_b   1.000
_cell.length_c   1.000
_cell.angle_alpha   90.00
_cell.angle_beta   90.00
_cell.angle_gamma   90.00
#
_symmetry.space_group_name_H-M   'P 1'
#
loop_
_entity.id
_entity.type
_entity.pdbx_description
1 polymer ?
#
loop_
_entity_poly.entity_id
_entity_poly.type
_entity_poly.pdbx_seq_one_letter_code
_entity_poly.pdbx_strand_id
1 'polypeptide(L)'
;MKYWVLLSLALANLVRTPSPVVRVGSGLVRGLVSDDGRVYKYLGVPYATVDKTNRFQSVNDLLRAIKYTKIKNLITSDMLFVPCVEKIIPGVTPAVPEYPVNAIKSGNYFKIPMIIGNTDLEGIYFVGSTYGTSLKNMKEQVNPYDLFFDDLQYPSKEVQNATMSDIFQYYFSSNKSDLIMELVDFFSDLHIKYPIAVESSLYSETTDQPIYYYVFKYGGLLNMAKFISGFFIKDGASHADDLMYLFKPSSFPLPMRYFEMDMMKRMVSLWTNFAKHGDPTPKPTKLLPIRWRPSKSSNPVALVIDKSFSSAPMWKEETIALWNNTYTKYRRKRYGFH
;
A
#
# COMPACT_ATOMS: atom_id res chain seq x y z
N MET A 1 -27.16 -4.63 -31.83
CA MET A 1 -26.27 -5.53 -31.04
C MET A 1 -25.99 -5.05 -29.61
N LYS A 2 -25.75 -3.76 -29.32
CA LYS A 2 -25.42 -3.28 -27.95
C LYS A 2 -26.49 -3.53 -26.86
N TYR A 3 -27.77 -3.48 -27.22
CA TYR A 3 -28.87 -3.67 -26.24
C TYR A 3 -29.08 -5.13 -25.82
N TRP A 4 -28.71 -6.10 -26.67
CA TRP A 4 -28.84 -7.53 -26.36
C TRP A 4 -27.85 -8.00 -25.29
N VAL A 5 -26.66 -7.40 -25.24
CA VAL A 5 -25.64 -7.68 -24.21
C VAL A 5 -26.12 -7.18 -22.84
N LEU A 6 -26.66 -5.96 -22.78
CA LEU A 6 -27.22 -5.40 -21.54
C LEU A 6 -28.45 -6.19 -21.05
N LEU A 7 -29.31 -6.64 -21.97
CA LEU A 7 -30.45 -7.50 -21.63
C LEU A 7 -29.98 -8.87 -21.10
N SER A 8 -28.93 -9.45 -21.70
CA SER A 8 -28.37 -10.73 -21.25
C SER A 8 -27.72 -10.64 -19.86
N LEU A 9 -27.07 -9.52 -19.53
CA LEU A 9 -26.52 -9.26 -18.19
C LEU A 9 -27.62 -9.04 -17.14
N ALA A 10 -28.72 -8.38 -17.52
CA ALA A 10 -29.89 -8.22 -16.65
C ALA A 10 -30.61 -9.55 -16.40
N LEU A 11 -30.73 -10.41 -17.42
CA LEU A 11 -31.33 -11.73 -17.33
C LEU A 11 -30.43 -12.74 -16.58
N ALA A 12 -29.10 -12.63 -16.67
CA ALA A 12 -28.16 -13.46 -15.92
C ALA A 12 -28.32 -13.28 -14.40
N ASN A 13 -28.69 -12.07 -13.93
CA ASN A 13 -28.99 -11.81 -12.52
C ASN A 13 -30.32 -12.41 -12.04
N LEU A 14 -31.22 -12.83 -12.95
CA LEU A 14 -32.48 -13.50 -12.61
C LEU A 14 -32.32 -15.01 -12.45
N VAL A 15 -31.22 -15.59 -12.95
CA VAL A 15 -30.90 -17.01 -12.79
C VAL A 15 -30.15 -17.21 -11.47
N ARG A 16 -30.89 -17.54 -10.40
CA ARG A 16 -30.27 -17.94 -9.13
C ARG A 16 -29.56 -19.28 -9.31
N THR A 17 -28.23 -19.28 -9.37
CA THR A 17 -27.46 -20.51 -9.28
C THR A 17 -27.69 -21.15 -7.90
N PRO A 18 -27.90 -22.48 -7.81
CA PRO A 18 -28.11 -23.15 -6.54
C PRO A 18 -26.85 -23.04 -5.68
N SER A 19 -26.89 -22.15 -4.69
CA SER A 19 -25.82 -21.98 -3.72
C SER A 19 -25.93 -23.08 -2.65
N PRO A 20 -24.92 -23.95 -2.48
CA PRO A 20 -24.94 -24.95 -1.43
C PRO A 20 -24.89 -24.28 -0.06
N VAL A 21 -25.65 -24.85 0.88
CA VAL A 21 -25.74 -24.38 2.26
C VAL A 21 -25.07 -25.43 3.14
N VAL A 22 -24.11 -25.02 3.96
CA VAL A 22 -23.38 -25.89 4.88
C VAL A 22 -23.65 -25.44 6.31
N ARG A 23 -23.89 -26.40 7.21
CA ARG A 23 -24.04 -26.13 8.64
C ARG A 23 -22.66 -26.15 9.30
N VAL A 24 -22.29 -25.03 9.91
CA VAL A 24 -21.11 -24.87 10.77
C VAL A 24 -21.55 -24.62 12.22
N GLY A 25 -20.62 -24.64 13.18
CA GLY A 25 -20.92 -24.45 14.60
C GLY A 25 -21.67 -23.16 14.95
N SER A 26 -21.57 -22.13 14.10
CA SER A 26 -22.25 -20.83 14.24
C SER A 26 -23.54 -20.67 13.41
N GLY A 27 -23.96 -21.68 12.65
CA GLY A 27 -25.19 -21.64 11.85
C GLY A 27 -25.03 -22.14 10.41
N LEU A 28 -25.94 -21.73 9.52
CA LEU A 28 -25.89 -22.09 8.10
C LEU A 28 -25.14 -21.02 7.30
N VAL A 29 -24.13 -21.41 6.53
CA VAL A 29 -23.38 -20.53 5.63
C VAL A 29 -23.66 -20.92 4.18
N ARG A 30 -23.83 -19.92 3.31
CA ARG A 30 -24.13 -20.09 1.89
C ARG A 30 -22.87 -19.79 1.07
N GLY A 31 -22.43 -20.74 0.25
CA GLY A 31 -21.24 -20.60 -0.60
C GLY A 31 -21.56 -20.33 -2.07
N LEU A 32 -20.57 -19.85 -2.82
CA LEU A 32 -20.55 -19.83 -4.27
C LEU A 32 -19.77 -21.06 -4.77
N VAL A 33 -20.23 -21.66 -5.86
CA VAL A 33 -19.47 -22.73 -6.53
C VAL A 33 -18.48 -22.07 -7.50
N SER A 34 -17.24 -22.53 -7.52
CA SER A 34 -16.22 -22.11 -8.51
C SER A 34 -16.67 -22.46 -9.92
N ASP A 35 -16.13 -21.77 -10.92
CA ASP A 35 -16.50 -21.93 -12.32
C ASP A 35 -16.28 -23.36 -12.85
N ASP A 36 -15.41 -24.14 -12.22
CA ASP A 36 -15.13 -25.55 -12.54
C ASP A 36 -15.95 -26.57 -11.72
N GLY A 37 -16.84 -26.10 -10.83
CA GLY A 37 -17.70 -26.95 -10.01
C GLY A 37 -17.02 -27.64 -8.83
N ARG A 38 -15.72 -27.40 -8.59
CA ARG A 38 -14.90 -28.21 -7.67
C ARG A 38 -14.65 -27.57 -6.31
N VAL A 39 -14.73 -26.25 -6.21
CA VAL A 39 -14.38 -25.49 -5.01
C VAL A 39 -15.55 -24.63 -4.58
N TYR A 40 -15.86 -24.66 -3.29
CA TYR A 40 -16.88 -23.78 -2.71
C TYR A 40 -16.21 -22.56 -2.08
N LYS A 41 -16.51 -21.36 -2.61
CA LYS A 41 -16.08 -20.07 -2.04
C LYS A 41 -17.15 -19.58 -1.07
N TYR A 42 -16.86 -19.59 0.22
CA TYR A 42 -17.75 -19.05 1.24
C TYR A 42 -17.38 -17.59 1.52
N LEU A 43 -18.35 -16.69 1.44
CA LEU A 43 -18.14 -15.23 1.59
C LEU A 43 -18.27 -14.75 3.05
N GLY A 44 -18.34 -15.67 4.02
CA GLY A 44 -18.44 -15.35 5.44
C GLY A 44 -17.11 -15.52 6.16
N VAL A 45 -16.85 -14.68 7.16
CA VAL A 45 -15.73 -14.85 8.10
C VAL A 45 -16.06 -16.03 9.03
N PRO A 46 -15.35 -17.17 8.96
CA PRO A 46 -15.74 -18.40 9.65
C PRO A 46 -15.56 -18.34 11.18
N TYR A 47 -14.92 -17.30 11.72
CA TYR A 47 -14.63 -17.14 13.15
C TYR A 47 -15.62 -16.24 13.90
N ALA A 48 -16.70 -15.83 13.25
CA ALA A 48 -17.78 -15.08 13.88
C ALA A 48 -18.72 -16.01 14.67
N THR A 49 -18.48 -16.23 15.96
CA THR A 49 -19.50 -16.78 16.87
C THR A 49 -20.59 -15.73 17.09
N VAL A 50 -21.80 -15.98 16.57
CA VAL A 50 -22.96 -15.08 16.77
C VAL A 50 -23.75 -15.58 17.98
N ASP A 51 -23.90 -14.74 19.01
CA ASP A 51 -24.84 -14.96 20.11
C ASP A 51 -25.77 -13.75 20.30
N LYS A 52 -26.71 -13.82 21.23
CA LYS A 52 -27.70 -12.76 21.50
C LYS A 52 -27.06 -11.41 21.94
N THR A 53 -25.78 -11.41 22.25
CA THR A 53 -24.98 -10.25 22.66
C THR A 53 -23.96 -9.81 21.59
N ASN A 54 -23.63 -10.67 20.62
CA ASN A 54 -22.66 -10.37 19.56
C ASN A 54 -23.34 -9.84 18.28
N ARG A 55 -23.37 -8.51 18.15
CA ARG A 55 -23.89 -7.82 16.96
C ARG A 55 -22.83 -7.80 15.85
N PHE A 56 -22.89 -8.77 14.94
CA PHE A 56 -22.63 -8.40 13.55
C PHE A 56 -23.79 -7.52 13.11
N GLN A 57 -23.58 -6.21 13.14
CA GLN A 57 -24.56 -5.26 12.63
C GLN A 57 -24.81 -5.55 11.14
N SER A 58 -25.98 -5.18 10.64
CA SER A 58 -26.32 -5.44 9.23
C SER A 58 -25.25 -4.86 8.31
N VAL A 59 -25.06 -5.44 7.11
CA VAL A 59 -24.13 -4.87 6.10
C VAL A 59 -24.42 -3.38 5.87
N ASN A 60 -25.68 -2.97 5.95
CA ASN A 60 -26.08 -1.57 5.84
C ASN A 60 -25.59 -0.70 7.01
N ASP A 61 -25.50 -1.23 8.22
CA ASP A 61 -24.98 -0.49 9.38
C ASP A 61 -23.45 -0.41 9.37
N LEU A 62 -22.76 -1.45 8.88
CA LEU A 62 -21.31 -1.40 8.59
C LEU A 62 -21.01 -0.38 7.48
N LEU A 63 -21.80 -0.36 6.40
CA LEU A 63 -21.67 0.62 5.33
C LEU A 63 -22.00 2.05 5.81
N ARG A 64 -22.97 2.21 6.73
CA ARG A 64 -23.23 3.51 7.38
C ARG A 64 -22.07 3.91 8.28
N ALA A 65 -21.46 3.00 9.03
CA ALA A 65 -20.30 3.31 9.86
C ALA A 65 -19.15 3.87 9.01
N ILE A 66 -18.85 3.27 7.85
CA ILE A 66 -17.86 3.80 6.88
C ILE A 66 -18.28 5.16 6.32
N LYS A 67 -19.57 5.34 6.00
CA LYS A 67 -20.05 6.60 5.38
C LYS A 67 -20.01 7.80 6.33
N TYR A 68 -19.94 7.57 7.64
CA TYR A 68 -19.98 8.60 8.69
C TYR A 68 -18.72 8.66 9.57
N THR A 69 -17.65 7.95 9.23
CA THR A 69 -16.36 8.16 9.90
C THR A 69 -15.89 9.59 9.63
N LYS A 70 -15.86 10.42 10.69
CA LYS A 70 -15.22 11.75 10.67
C LYS A 70 -13.71 11.68 10.48
N ILE A 71 -13.15 10.47 10.59
CA ILE A 71 -11.76 10.13 10.37
C ILE A 71 -11.69 9.75 8.88
N LYS A 72 -11.43 10.71 8.00
CA LYS A 72 -11.31 10.47 6.55
C LYS A 72 -9.86 10.26 6.10
N ASN A 73 -8.92 10.37 7.04
CA ASN A 73 -7.58 10.77 6.67
C ASN A 73 -6.55 9.63 6.76
N LEU A 74 -6.89 8.43 7.24
CA LEU A 74 -5.98 7.27 7.11
C LEU A 74 -6.33 6.47 5.85
N ILE A 75 -5.34 5.87 5.19
CA ILE A 75 -5.58 4.82 4.17
C ILE A 75 -6.52 3.74 4.73
N THR A 76 -6.45 3.49 6.04
CA THR A 76 -7.29 2.54 6.75
C THR A 76 -8.51 3.15 7.44
N SER A 77 -8.74 4.47 7.41
CA SER A 77 -9.91 5.02 8.10
C SER A 77 -11.23 4.66 7.41
N ASP A 78 -11.15 4.35 6.12
CA ASP A 78 -12.24 3.75 5.34
C ASP A 78 -12.24 2.21 5.43
N MET A 79 -11.20 1.61 6.03
CA MET A 79 -11.07 0.16 6.21
C MET A 79 -11.48 -0.24 7.63
N LEU A 80 -12.73 -0.68 7.79
CA LEU A 80 -13.24 -1.17 9.09
C LEU A 80 -12.47 -2.39 9.63
N PHE A 81 -11.89 -3.18 8.73
CA PHE A 81 -11.18 -4.40 9.07
C PHE A 81 -9.75 -4.31 8.56
N VAL A 82 -8.81 -4.28 9.49
CA VAL A 82 -7.37 -4.28 9.23
C VAL A 82 -6.72 -5.39 10.04
N PRO A 83 -5.51 -5.85 9.66
CA PRO A 83 -4.72 -6.71 10.52
C PRO A 83 -4.58 -6.08 11.91
N CYS A 84 -4.80 -6.87 12.95
CA CYS A 84 -4.70 -6.45 14.34
C CYS A 84 -4.03 -7.54 15.17
N VAL A 85 -3.48 -7.17 16.32
CA VAL A 85 -2.94 -8.14 17.28
C VAL A 85 -4.08 -9.02 17.77
N GLU A 86 -3.92 -10.32 17.61
CA GLU A 86 -4.94 -11.31 17.93
C GLU A 86 -5.06 -11.52 19.44
N LYS A 87 -6.29 -11.78 19.89
CA LYS A 87 -6.49 -12.40 21.21
C LYS A 87 -6.09 -13.87 21.09
N ILE A 88 -5.34 -14.37 22.06
CA ILE A 88 -4.97 -15.79 22.11
C ILE A 88 -6.23 -16.63 22.31
N ILE A 89 -6.49 -17.55 21.38
CA ILE A 89 -7.60 -18.51 21.46
C ILE A 89 -7.01 -19.90 21.72
N PRO A 90 -7.43 -20.61 22.78
CA PRO A 90 -6.92 -21.94 23.09
C PRO A 90 -7.05 -22.91 21.89
N GLY A 91 -5.95 -23.58 21.54
CA GLY A 91 -5.91 -24.55 20.43
C GLY A 91 -5.85 -23.93 19.03
N VAL A 92 -5.75 -22.61 18.90
CA VAL A 92 -5.64 -21.91 17.61
C VAL A 92 -4.29 -21.19 17.55
N THR A 93 -3.55 -21.40 16.46
CA THR A 93 -2.30 -20.67 16.19
C THR A 93 -2.64 -19.26 15.69
N PRO A 94 -2.22 -18.19 16.39
CA PRO A 94 -2.43 -16.82 15.91
C PRO A 94 -1.54 -16.53 14.69
N ALA A 95 -2.06 -15.80 13.72
CA ALA A 95 -1.30 -15.28 12.58
C ALA A 95 -0.54 -13.99 12.93
N VAL A 96 -1.10 -13.13 13.78
CA VAL A 96 -0.52 -11.85 14.25
C VAL A 96 -0.55 -11.83 15.79
N PRO A 97 0.37 -12.55 16.47
CA PRO A 97 0.39 -12.65 17.93
C PRO A 97 0.83 -11.36 18.63
N GLU A 98 1.56 -10.48 17.93
CA GLU A 98 2.11 -9.24 18.48
C GLU A 98 2.28 -8.18 17.39
N TYR A 99 2.66 -6.95 17.78
CA TYR A 99 2.94 -5.89 16.83
C TYR A 99 4.19 -6.22 16.00
N PRO A 100 4.18 -6.02 14.66
CA PRO A 100 5.33 -6.33 13.80
C PRO A 100 6.65 -5.69 14.25
N VAL A 101 6.59 -4.47 14.79
CA VAL A 101 7.78 -3.78 15.33
C VAL A 101 8.47 -4.55 16.45
N ASN A 102 7.72 -5.25 17.30
CA ASN A 102 8.27 -6.03 18.39
C ASN A 102 8.85 -7.34 17.87
N ALA A 103 8.14 -8.01 16.96
CA ALA A 103 8.62 -9.23 16.31
C ALA A 103 9.96 -9.00 15.59
N ILE A 104 10.07 -7.93 14.79
CA ILE A 104 11.33 -7.59 14.09
C ILE A 104 12.43 -7.26 15.09
N LYS A 105 12.18 -6.38 16.08
CA LYS A 105 13.16 -6.01 17.11
C LYS A 105 13.70 -7.18 17.91
N SER A 106 12.85 -8.18 18.18
CA SER A 106 13.26 -9.38 18.90
C SER A 106 14.20 -10.28 18.08
N GLY A 107 14.24 -10.10 16.75
CA GLY A 107 14.94 -11.00 15.84
C GLY A 107 14.24 -12.36 15.65
N ASN A 108 13.10 -12.59 16.30
CA ASN A 108 12.35 -13.84 16.28
C ASN A 108 11.40 -13.90 15.07
N TYR A 109 11.99 -13.92 13.87
CA TYR A 109 11.29 -14.09 12.61
C TYR A 109 12.18 -14.85 11.62
N PHE A 110 11.61 -15.33 10.53
CA PHE A 110 12.38 -15.99 9.48
C PHE A 110 13.25 -14.96 8.75
N LYS A 111 14.55 -15.03 8.99
CA LYS A 111 15.54 -14.17 8.31
C LYS A 111 15.80 -14.72 6.92
N ILE A 112 15.34 -14.00 5.90
CA ILE A 112 15.53 -14.35 4.49
C ILE A 112 16.07 -13.14 3.70
N PRO A 113 16.71 -13.35 2.54
CA PRO A 113 17.00 -12.28 1.59
C PRO A 113 15.73 -11.49 1.25
N MET A 114 15.84 -10.17 1.08
CA MET A 114 14.69 -9.31 0.77
C MET A 114 14.99 -8.31 -0.36
N ILE A 115 13.94 -7.98 -1.13
CA ILE A 115 13.88 -6.77 -1.96
C ILE A 115 12.84 -5.85 -1.32
N ILE A 116 13.22 -4.61 -1.04
CA ILE A 116 12.34 -3.57 -0.50
C ILE A 116 12.38 -2.38 -1.45
N GLY A 117 11.24 -1.77 -1.76
CA GLY A 117 11.23 -0.62 -2.63
C GLY A 117 9.93 0.16 -2.66
N ASN A 118 9.96 1.27 -3.39
CA ASN A 118 8.84 2.17 -3.60
C ASN A 118 8.93 2.80 -5.00
N THR A 119 7.86 3.42 -5.45
CA THR A 119 7.88 4.32 -6.62
C THR A 119 8.30 5.73 -6.22
N ASP A 120 8.76 6.54 -7.16
CA ASP A 120 9.21 7.90 -6.84
C ASP A 120 8.06 8.85 -6.46
N LEU A 121 6.85 8.63 -6.98
CA LEU A 121 5.65 9.45 -6.77
C LEU A 121 4.44 8.68 -6.21
N GLU A 122 4.66 7.85 -5.19
CA GLU A 122 3.64 7.07 -4.46
C GLU A 122 2.34 7.84 -4.19
N GLY A 123 2.48 9.10 -3.77
CA GLY A 123 1.41 10.02 -3.39
C GLY A 123 0.37 10.31 -4.47
N ILE A 124 0.70 10.13 -5.76
CA ILE A 124 -0.24 10.37 -6.88
C ILE A 124 -1.52 9.55 -6.71
N TYR A 125 -1.41 8.31 -6.23
CA TYR A 125 -2.56 7.45 -6.03
C TYR A 125 -3.51 8.01 -4.97
N PHE A 126 -2.97 8.42 -3.82
CA PHE A 126 -3.75 8.96 -2.70
C PHE A 126 -4.31 10.36 -3.00
N VAL A 127 -3.53 11.22 -3.64
CA VAL A 127 -3.94 12.59 -3.96
C VAL A 127 -4.95 12.62 -5.09
N GLY A 128 -4.77 11.80 -6.13
CA GLY A 128 -5.67 11.78 -7.28
C GLY A 128 -7.11 11.38 -6.95
N SER A 129 -7.31 10.41 -6.05
CA SER A 129 -8.65 10.00 -5.62
C SER A 129 -9.37 11.11 -4.84
N THR A 130 -8.65 11.77 -3.94
CA THR A 130 -9.20 12.65 -2.90
C THR A 130 -9.26 14.11 -3.36
N TYR A 131 -8.16 14.64 -3.89
CA TYR A 131 -8.00 16.06 -4.24
C TYR A 131 -7.93 16.31 -5.76
N GLY A 132 -7.88 15.27 -6.58
CA GLY A 132 -7.77 15.41 -8.03
C GLY A 132 -6.39 15.89 -8.49
N THR A 133 -6.33 16.50 -9.69
CA THR A 133 -5.07 16.75 -10.41
C THR A 133 -4.61 18.21 -10.41
N SER A 134 -5.45 19.13 -9.93
CA SER A 134 -5.12 20.56 -9.86
C SER A 134 -5.92 21.24 -8.75
N LEU A 135 -5.46 22.42 -8.31
CA LEU A 135 -6.17 23.26 -7.34
C LEU A 135 -7.62 23.54 -7.75
N LYS A 136 -7.89 23.74 -9.05
CA LYS A 136 -9.23 23.99 -9.59
C LYS A 136 -10.13 22.76 -9.56
N ASN A 137 -9.54 21.57 -9.52
CA ASN A 137 -10.21 20.29 -9.51
C ASN A 137 -10.24 19.67 -8.10
N MET A 138 -9.85 20.43 -7.07
CA MET A 138 -9.92 19.99 -5.68
C MET A 138 -11.36 19.69 -5.30
N LYS A 139 -11.63 18.41 -5.05
CA LYS A 139 -12.94 17.94 -4.59
C LYS A 139 -13.22 18.38 -3.15
N GLU A 140 -12.16 18.56 -2.35
CA GLU A 140 -12.21 19.01 -0.97
C GLU A 140 -11.13 20.08 -0.73
N GLN A 141 -11.45 21.10 0.07
CA GLN A 141 -10.45 22.09 0.50
C GLN A 141 -9.42 21.40 1.39
N VAL A 142 -8.14 21.69 1.17
CA VAL A 142 -7.06 21.20 2.03
C VAL A 142 -7.06 22.03 3.30
N ASN A 143 -7.57 21.45 4.37
CA ASN A 143 -7.32 21.97 5.71
C ASN A 143 -6.09 21.25 6.28
N PRO A 144 -5.02 21.97 6.59
CA PRO A 144 -3.87 21.47 7.33
C PRO A 144 -4.18 20.51 8.48
N TYR A 145 -5.21 20.83 9.27
CA TYR A 145 -5.66 20.03 10.41
C TYR A 145 -6.26 18.68 10.03
N ASP A 146 -6.78 18.58 8.80
CA ASP A 146 -7.35 17.36 8.27
C ASP A 146 -6.27 16.48 7.60
N LEU A 147 -5.03 16.97 7.41
CA LEU A 147 -3.95 16.16 6.84
C LEU A 147 -3.26 15.24 7.85
N PHE A 148 -3.54 15.40 9.15
CA PHE A 148 -2.89 14.64 10.21
C PHE A 148 -3.80 13.60 10.84
N PHE A 149 -3.23 12.43 11.06
CA PHE A 149 -3.91 11.23 11.51
C PHE A 149 -4.18 11.22 13.02
N ASP A 150 -5.19 10.46 13.42
CA ASP A 150 -5.52 10.14 14.83
C ASP A 150 -4.53 9.16 15.50
N ASP A 151 -3.42 8.83 14.83
CA ASP A 151 -2.36 7.97 15.37
C ASP A 151 -1.25 8.76 16.08
N LEU A 152 -1.35 10.09 16.13
CA LEU A 152 -0.53 10.97 16.95
C LEU A 152 -1.36 11.52 18.13
N GLN A 153 -0.76 11.49 19.33
CA GLN A 153 -1.33 12.00 20.59
C GLN A 153 -0.47 13.14 21.10
N TYR A 154 -1.00 14.36 20.99
CA TYR A 154 -0.33 15.57 21.44
C TYR A 154 -0.73 15.92 22.87
N PRO A 155 0.19 16.46 23.70
CA PRO A 155 -0.10 16.85 25.07
C PRO A 155 -1.02 18.09 25.15
N SER A 156 -1.00 18.95 24.13
CA SER A 156 -1.87 20.13 24.04
C SER A 156 -2.07 20.56 22.58
N LYS A 157 -3.06 21.42 22.34
CA LYS A 157 -3.31 21.98 21.00
C LYS A 157 -2.16 22.89 20.54
N GLU A 158 -1.49 23.58 21.46
CA GLU A 158 -0.35 24.43 21.13
C GLU A 158 0.81 23.60 20.59
N VAL A 159 1.11 22.45 21.21
CA VAL A 159 2.15 21.53 20.74
C VAL A 159 1.77 20.90 19.40
N GLN A 160 0.49 20.55 19.23
CA GLN A 160 -0.02 20.07 17.95
C GLN A 160 0.18 21.13 16.85
N ASN A 161 -0.26 22.36 17.08
CA ASN A 161 -0.17 23.45 16.11
C ASN A 161 1.29 23.77 15.75
N ALA A 162 2.20 23.77 16.72
CA ALA A 162 3.63 23.99 16.48
C ALA A 162 4.24 22.87 15.62
N THR A 163 3.99 21.60 15.99
CA THR A 163 4.48 20.44 15.22
C THR A 163 3.93 20.46 13.80
N MET A 164 2.65 20.79 13.66
CA MET A 164 2.03 20.95 12.35
C MET A 164 2.68 22.06 11.55
N SER A 165 2.93 23.23 12.15
CA SER A 165 3.62 24.34 11.50
C SER A 165 4.98 23.91 10.94
N ASP A 166 5.77 23.13 11.68
CA ASP A 166 7.07 22.64 11.23
C ASP A 166 6.94 21.72 10.00
N ILE A 167 5.95 20.80 10.02
CA ILE A 167 5.70 19.89 8.90
C ILE A 167 5.15 20.67 7.69
N PHE A 168 4.27 21.65 7.94
CA PHE A 168 3.76 22.53 6.89
C PHE A 168 4.86 23.33 6.24
N GLN A 169 5.76 23.87 7.04
CA GLN A 169 6.92 24.59 6.55
C GLN A 169 7.82 23.65 5.75
N TYR A 170 7.99 22.39 6.15
CA TYR A 170 8.83 21.48 5.38
C TYR A 170 8.26 21.16 3.98
N TYR A 171 6.96 20.88 3.88
CA TYR A 171 6.33 20.42 2.63
C TYR A 171 5.74 21.54 1.75
N PHE A 172 5.25 22.61 2.36
CA PHE A 172 4.41 23.64 1.71
C PHE A 172 4.96 25.07 1.86
N SER A 173 6.16 25.26 2.42
CA SER A 173 6.77 26.61 2.52
C SER A 173 7.30 27.14 1.19
N SER A 174 7.44 26.27 0.20
CA SER A 174 7.95 26.69 -1.09
C SER A 174 6.89 27.47 -1.84
N ASN A 175 7.28 28.59 -2.46
CA ASN A 175 6.54 29.24 -3.55
C ASN A 175 6.41 28.32 -4.80
N LYS A 176 6.41 26.98 -4.63
CA LYS A 176 6.15 26.03 -5.72
C LYS A 176 4.69 26.25 -6.12
N SER A 177 4.51 26.47 -7.41
CA SER A 177 3.21 26.82 -8.01
C SER A 177 2.20 25.67 -8.03
N ASP A 178 2.53 24.50 -7.47
CA ASP A 178 1.75 23.26 -7.62
C ASP A 178 1.54 22.56 -6.26
N LEU A 179 0.63 23.09 -5.44
CA LEU A 179 0.22 22.52 -4.14
C LEU A 179 -0.17 21.03 -4.25
N ILE A 180 -0.69 20.59 -5.41
CA ILE A 180 -1.02 19.18 -5.64
C ILE A 180 0.25 18.32 -5.60
N MET A 181 1.36 18.78 -6.17
CA MET A 181 2.62 18.03 -6.12
C MET A 181 3.25 18.06 -4.74
N GLU A 182 3.06 19.13 -3.97
CA GLU A 182 3.49 19.18 -2.56
C GLU A 182 2.71 18.17 -1.70
N LEU A 183 1.40 18.03 -1.96
CA LEU A 183 0.60 16.94 -1.37
C LEU A 183 1.12 15.58 -1.83
N VAL A 184 1.46 15.40 -3.10
CA VAL A 184 2.02 14.13 -3.58
C VAL A 184 3.31 13.80 -2.82
N ASP A 185 4.21 14.75 -2.61
CA ASP A 185 5.43 14.53 -1.83
C ASP A 185 5.10 14.15 -0.37
N PHE A 186 4.20 14.92 0.27
CA PHE A 186 3.74 14.66 1.64
C PHE A 186 3.14 13.26 1.81
N PHE A 187 2.16 12.89 0.96
CA PHE A 187 1.51 11.59 1.02
C PHE A 187 2.46 10.44 0.63
N SER A 188 3.40 10.66 -0.29
CA SER A 188 4.42 9.66 -0.63
C SER A 188 5.29 9.30 0.57
N ASP A 189 5.78 10.33 1.26
CA ASP A 189 6.66 10.15 2.40
C ASP A 189 5.91 9.51 3.57
N LEU A 190 4.75 10.08 3.89
CA LEU A 190 3.98 9.69 5.06
C LEU A 190 3.44 8.26 4.99
N HIS A 191 2.92 7.85 3.83
CA HIS A 191 2.25 6.55 3.71
C HIS A 191 3.17 5.40 3.30
N ILE A 192 4.25 5.68 2.58
CA ILE A 192 5.07 4.62 1.99
C ILE A 192 6.54 4.77 2.39
N LYS A 193 7.20 5.88 2.04
CA LYS A 193 8.66 5.98 2.15
C LYS A 193 9.14 6.02 3.60
N TYR A 194 8.46 6.75 4.50
CA TYR A 194 8.83 6.79 5.91
C TYR A 194 8.60 5.45 6.63
N PRO A 195 7.43 4.78 6.49
CA PRO A 195 7.26 3.42 7.02
C PRO A 195 8.31 2.42 6.51
N ILE A 196 8.66 2.46 5.23
CA ILE A 196 9.73 1.66 4.65
C ILE A 196 11.07 1.96 5.33
N ALA A 197 11.40 3.23 5.57
CA ALA A 197 12.64 3.61 6.23
C ALA A 197 12.73 3.08 7.66
N VAL A 198 11.63 3.18 8.42
CA VAL A 198 11.54 2.63 9.79
C VAL A 198 11.72 1.11 9.77
N GLU A 199 10.98 0.40 8.91
CA GLU A 199 11.09 -1.06 8.79
C GLU A 199 12.49 -1.51 8.36
N SER A 200 13.07 -0.82 7.37
CA SER A 200 14.41 -1.08 6.86
C SER A 200 15.48 -0.89 7.95
N SER A 201 15.35 0.13 8.79
CA SER A 201 16.24 0.34 9.95
C SER A 201 16.17 -0.85 10.90
N LEU A 202 14.96 -1.33 11.23
CA LEU A 202 14.77 -2.47 12.12
C LEU A 202 15.42 -3.74 11.55
N TYR A 203 15.24 -4.01 10.25
CA TYR A 203 15.88 -5.16 9.62
C TYR A 203 17.40 -5.03 9.56
N SER A 204 17.93 -3.82 9.33
CA SER A 204 19.38 -3.60 9.27
C SER A 204 20.08 -4.00 10.58
N GLU A 205 19.39 -3.86 11.72
CA GLU A 205 19.90 -4.21 13.05
C GLU A 205 19.67 -5.68 13.43
N THR A 206 18.75 -6.38 12.76
CA THR A 206 18.23 -7.67 13.24
C THR A 206 18.44 -8.84 12.27
N THR A 207 18.77 -8.59 10.99
CA THR A 207 19.09 -9.64 10.00
C THR A 207 20.50 -9.58 9.43
N ASP A 208 21.13 -10.75 9.30
CA ASP A 208 22.38 -10.95 8.57
C ASP A 208 22.16 -11.18 7.07
N GLN A 209 20.92 -11.40 6.63
CA GLN A 209 20.56 -11.63 5.22
C GLN A 209 20.70 -10.37 4.34
N PRO A 210 20.92 -10.52 3.02
CA PRO A 210 21.04 -9.39 2.10
C PRO A 210 19.69 -8.70 1.87
N ILE A 211 19.70 -7.36 1.86
CA ILE A 211 18.53 -6.53 1.55
C ILE A 211 18.86 -5.64 0.35
N TYR A 212 18.06 -5.76 -0.71
CA TYR A 212 18.20 -5.00 -1.94
C TYR A 212 17.13 -3.92 -2.01
N TYR A 213 17.53 -2.67 -2.23
CA TYR A 213 16.62 -1.54 -2.29
C TYR A 213 16.39 -1.06 -3.73
N TYR A 214 15.16 -0.71 -4.09
CA TYR A 214 14.86 -0.07 -5.37
C TYR A 214 13.93 1.14 -5.25
N VAL A 215 14.11 2.09 -6.17
CA VAL A 215 13.14 3.15 -6.45
C VAL A 215 12.70 3.02 -7.91
N PHE A 216 11.43 2.74 -8.14
CA PHE A 216 10.87 2.68 -9.48
C PHE A 216 10.44 4.08 -9.93
N LYS A 217 11.10 4.60 -10.96
CA LYS A 217 10.92 5.97 -11.48
C LYS A 217 10.49 5.99 -12.95
N TYR A 218 10.42 4.82 -13.59
CA TYR A 218 10.10 4.74 -15.00
C TYR A 218 8.68 5.25 -15.32
N GLY A 219 8.60 6.35 -16.07
CA GLY A 219 7.36 6.91 -16.59
C GLY A 219 6.97 6.31 -17.95
N GLY A 220 6.41 5.10 -17.95
CA GLY A 220 5.99 4.41 -19.18
C GLY A 220 4.48 4.33 -19.39
N LEU A 221 4.09 3.69 -20.49
CA LEU A 221 2.69 3.54 -20.92
C LEU A 221 1.89 2.55 -20.07
N LEU A 222 2.56 1.72 -19.26
CA LEU A 222 1.89 0.78 -18.34
C LEU A 222 1.67 1.38 -16.95
N ASN A 223 1.99 2.65 -16.73
CA ASN A 223 1.74 3.36 -15.49
C ASN A 223 0.24 3.67 -15.30
N MET A 224 -0.55 2.61 -15.11
CA MET A 224 -2.00 2.66 -15.09
C MET A 224 -2.55 3.39 -13.87
N ALA A 225 -1.91 3.30 -12.70
CA ALA A 225 -2.36 4.00 -11.51
C ALA A 225 -2.21 5.51 -11.69
N LYS A 226 -1.07 5.94 -12.23
CA LYS A 226 -0.86 7.36 -12.62
C LYS A 226 -1.88 7.83 -13.65
N PHE A 227 -2.21 6.98 -14.62
CA PHE A 227 -3.20 7.29 -15.67
C PHE A 227 -4.60 7.50 -15.09
N ILE A 228 -5.11 6.54 -14.29
CA ILE A 228 -6.46 6.63 -13.71
C ILE A 228 -6.59 7.75 -12.67
N SER A 229 -5.49 8.11 -12.00
CA SER A 229 -5.43 9.27 -11.09
C SER A 229 -5.40 10.60 -11.84
N GLY A 230 -5.30 10.61 -13.17
CA GLY A 230 -5.30 11.82 -14.00
C GLY A 230 -3.95 12.53 -14.12
N PHE A 231 -2.86 11.89 -13.70
CA PHE A 231 -1.49 12.43 -13.73
C PHE A 231 -0.67 11.95 -14.94
N PHE A 232 -1.33 11.61 -16.04
CA PHE A 232 -0.72 10.94 -17.21
C PHE A 232 0.45 11.71 -17.86
N ILE A 233 0.54 13.03 -17.69
CA ILE A 233 1.63 13.88 -18.24
C ILE A 233 2.85 13.92 -17.31
N LYS A 234 2.68 13.63 -16.01
CA LYS A 234 3.79 13.72 -15.06
C LYS A 234 4.79 12.59 -15.31
N ASP A 235 6.06 12.93 -15.34
CA ASP A 235 7.15 11.96 -15.37
C ASP A 235 7.26 11.24 -14.01
N GLY A 236 7.81 10.03 -13.98
CA GLY A 236 7.82 9.20 -12.78
C GLY A 236 6.68 8.17 -12.71
N ALA A 237 6.55 7.51 -11.57
CA ALA A 237 5.63 6.42 -11.32
C ALA A 237 4.86 6.58 -10.00
N SER A 238 3.55 6.35 -10.08
CA SER A 238 2.62 6.31 -8.96
C SER A 238 2.64 4.94 -8.27
N HIS A 239 2.05 4.89 -7.08
CA HIS A 239 1.78 3.63 -6.38
C HIS A 239 1.22 2.56 -7.32
N ALA A 240 1.76 1.35 -7.24
CA ALA A 240 1.39 0.17 -8.03
C ALA A 240 1.68 0.21 -9.55
N ASP A 241 2.29 1.26 -10.09
CA ASP A 241 2.65 1.31 -11.51
C ASP A 241 3.71 0.26 -11.89
N ASP A 242 4.64 -0.04 -10.98
CA ASP A 242 5.69 -1.04 -11.16
C ASP A 242 5.13 -2.47 -11.36
N LEU A 243 4.00 -2.79 -10.73
CA LEU A 243 3.30 -4.08 -10.86
C LEU A 243 2.90 -4.38 -12.31
N MET A 244 2.59 -3.35 -13.10
CA MET A 244 2.15 -3.55 -14.49
C MET A 244 3.28 -4.04 -15.40
N TYR A 245 4.54 -3.89 -14.97
CA TYR A 245 5.73 -4.40 -15.65
C TYR A 245 6.12 -5.82 -15.21
N LEU A 246 5.61 -6.29 -14.06
CA LEU A 246 5.79 -7.65 -13.55
C LEU A 246 4.65 -8.58 -13.97
N PHE A 247 3.42 -8.10 -13.89
CA PHE A 247 2.22 -8.90 -14.08
C PHE A 247 1.46 -8.49 -15.34
N LYS A 248 0.75 -9.45 -15.92
CA LYS A 248 -0.21 -9.19 -17.00
C LYS A 248 -1.60 -9.12 -16.38
N PRO A 249 -2.32 -7.98 -16.46
CA PRO A 249 -3.70 -7.92 -15.98
C PRO A 249 -4.59 -8.84 -16.83
N SER A 250 -5.44 -9.62 -16.17
CA SER A 250 -6.37 -10.56 -16.83
C SER A 250 -7.54 -9.83 -17.50
N SER A 251 -7.99 -8.71 -16.92
CA SER A 251 -9.27 -8.08 -17.25
C SER A 251 -9.20 -7.07 -18.39
N PHE A 252 -8.01 -6.68 -18.86
CA PHE A 252 -7.85 -5.67 -19.90
C PHE A 252 -6.71 -6.02 -20.86
N PRO A 253 -6.98 -6.16 -22.18
CA PRO A 253 -5.90 -6.20 -23.15
C PRO A 253 -5.21 -4.83 -23.16
N LEU A 254 -3.90 -4.81 -22.93
CA LEU A 254 -3.07 -3.61 -23.00
C LEU A 254 -2.13 -3.72 -24.20
N PRO A 255 -2.53 -3.27 -25.42
CA PRO A 255 -1.65 -3.23 -26.59
C PRO A 255 -0.36 -2.46 -26.32
N MET A 256 -0.41 -1.48 -25.41
CA MET A 256 0.75 -0.68 -25.00
C MET A 256 1.91 -1.53 -24.48
N ARG A 257 1.66 -2.75 -23.99
CA ARG A 257 2.72 -3.68 -23.52
C ARG A 257 3.75 -3.99 -24.61
N TYR A 258 3.35 -4.00 -25.89
CA TYR A 258 4.28 -4.26 -26.98
C TYR A 258 5.36 -3.17 -27.12
N PHE A 259 5.08 -1.95 -26.66
CA PHE A 259 6.04 -0.84 -26.65
C PHE A 259 6.90 -0.80 -25.38
N GLU A 260 6.57 -1.62 -24.37
CA GLU A 260 7.16 -1.59 -23.03
C GLU A 260 7.95 -2.87 -22.70
N MET A 261 8.23 -3.66 -23.73
CA MET A 261 8.84 -4.99 -23.62
C MET A 261 10.21 -4.97 -22.95
N ASP A 262 11.02 -3.93 -23.17
CA ASP A 262 12.36 -3.86 -22.60
C ASP A 262 12.31 -3.62 -21.09
N MET A 263 11.47 -2.71 -20.60
CA MET A 263 11.29 -2.50 -19.17
C MET A 263 10.65 -3.72 -18.50
N MET A 264 9.64 -4.32 -19.14
CA MET A 264 9.04 -5.58 -18.65
C MET A 264 10.08 -6.69 -18.52
N LYS A 265 10.92 -6.89 -19.54
CA LYS A 265 11.99 -7.89 -19.49
C LYS A 265 12.98 -7.59 -18.35
N ARG A 266 13.36 -6.31 -18.15
CA ARG A 266 14.23 -5.89 -17.04
C ARG A 266 13.61 -6.24 -15.68
N MET A 267 12.38 -5.80 -15.44
CA MET A 267 11.64 -6.05 -14.19
C MET A 267 11.49 -7.55 -13.92
N VAL A 268 10.97 -8.32 -14.89
CA VAL A 268 10.82 -9.77 -14.72
C VAL A 268 12.16 -10.45 -14.48
N SER A 269 13.23 -10.06 -15.19
CA SER A 269 14.57 -10.65 -15.00
C SER A 269 15.13 -10.37 -13.60
N LEU A 270 14.99 -9.14 -13.09
CA LEU A 270 15.44 -8.78 -11.74
C LEU A 270 14.76 -9.64 -10.66
N TRP A 271 13.42 -9.74 -10.70
CA TRP A 271 12.66 -10.50 -9.70
C TRP A 271 12.87 -12.01 -9.84
N THR A 272 12.93 -12.54 -11.07
CA THR A 272 13.14 -13.99 -11.29
C THR A 272 14.57 -14.42 -10.95
N ASN A 273 15.57 -13.59 -11.22
CA ASN A 273 16.94 -13.84 -10.76
C ASN A 273 17.01 -13.89 -9.23
N PHE A 274 16.38 -12.93 -8.56
CA PHE A 274 16.33 -12.92 -7.10
C PHE A 274 15.63 -14.16 -6.56
N ALA A 275 14.47 -14.54 -7.10
CA ALA A 275 13.77 -15.75 -6.68
C ALA A 275 14.59 -17.03 -6.88
N LYS A 276 15.40 -17.10 -7.95
CA LYS A 276 16.20 -18.28 -8.29
C LYS A 276 17.55 -18.34 -7.56
N HIS A 277 18.15 -17.20 -7.28
CA HIS A 277 19.56 -17.09 -6.87
C HIS A 277 19.78 -16.31 -5.57
N GLY A 278 18.76 -15.66 -5.00
CA GLY A 278 18.91 -14.72 -3.89
C GLY A 278 19.62 -13.41 -4.27
N ASP A 279 19.89 -13.20 -5.57
CA ASP A 279 20.63 -12.06 -6.12
C ASP A 279 19.91 -11.58 -7.40
N PRO A 280 19.49 -10.31 -7.50
CA PRO A 280 18.77 -9.80 -8.68
C PRO A 280 19.65 -9.70 -9.94
N THR A 281 20.97 -9.62 -9.79
CA THR A 281 21.93 -9.40 -10.89
C THR A 281 23.16 -10.33 -10.79
N PRO A 282 22.96 -11.65 -10.73
CA PRO A 282 24.03 -12.61 -10.42
C PRO A 282 25.14 -12.62 -11.46
N LYS A 283 24.80 -12.30 -12.72
CA LYS A 283 25.74 -12.12 -13.83
C LYS A 283 25.32 -10.92 -14.67
N PRO A 284 26.27 -10.07 -15.11
CA PRO A 284 25.97 -9.00 -16.05
C PRO A 284 25.43 -9.55 -17.37
N THR A 285 24.41 -8.90 -17.92
CA THR A 285 23.85 -9.23 -19.23
C THR A 285 23.63 -7.94 -20.04
N LYS A 286 23.35 -8.04 -21.35
CA LYS A 286 22.98 -6.86 -22.15
C LYS A 286 21.74 -6.15 -21.59
N LEU A 287 20.80 -6.91 -21.02
CA LEU A 287 19.56 -6.39 -20.44
C LEU A 287 19.79 -5.75 -19.07
N LEU A 288 20.62 -6.40 -18.24
CA LEU A 288 20.98 -5.97 -16.89
C LEU A 288 22.51 -5.83 -16.81
N PRO A 289 23.10 -4.73 -17.34
CA PRO A 289 24.55 -4.55 -17.36
C PRO A 289 25.11 -4.06 -16.02
N ILE A 290 24.23 -3.78 -15.05
CA ILE A 290 24.57 -3.25 -13.73
C ILE A 290 24.73 -4.37 -12.70
N ARG A 291 25.45 -4.06 -11.63
CA ARG A 291 25.50 -4.89 -10.42
C ARG A 291 24.68 -4.21 -9.32
N TRP A 292 23.53 -4.76 -9.01
CA TRP A 292 22.72 -4.36 -7.87
C TRP A 292 23.29 -5.03 -6.62
N ARG A 293 23.84 -4.23 -5.71
CA ARG A 293 24.39 -4.72 -4.44
C ARG A 293 23.36 -4.54 -3.32
N PRO A 294 23.31 -5.46 -2.35
CA PRO A 294 22.52 -5.23 -1.15
C PRO A 294 23.13 -4.09 -0.33
N SER A 295 22.31 -3.43 0.50
CA SER A 295 22.73 -2.32 1.35
C SER A 295 22.25 -2.52 2.79
N LYS A 296 23.02 -2.04 3.77
CA LYS A 296 22.68 -2.12 5.20
C LYS A 296 23.03 -0.85 5.99
N SER A 297 23.32 0.27 5.33
CA SER A 297 23.57 1.55 5.98
C SER A 297 22.28 2.17 6.54
N SER A 298 22.43 3.12 7.47
CA SER A 298 21.35 3.96 8.00
C SER A 298 20.56 4.69 6.90
N ASN A 299 21.20 5.00 5.79
CA ASN A 299 20.57 5.42 4.54
C ASN A 299 21.06 4.49 3.42
N PRO A 300 20.28 3.46 3.04
CA PRO A 300 20.71 2.47 2.08
C PRO A 300 20.71 3.03 0.66
N VAL A 301 21.62 2.51 -0.16
CA VAL A 301 21.65 2.82 -1.60
C VAL A 301 20.64 1.94 -2.32
N ALA A 302 19.73 2.58 -3.06
CA ALA A 302 18.73 1.93 -3.89
C ALA A 302 19.13 1.93 -5.36
N LEU A 303 18.72 0.89 -6.09
CA LEU A 303 18.73 0.87 -7.55
C LEU A 303 17.55 1.70 -8.05
N VAL A 304 17.83 2.77 -8.79
CA VAL A 304 16.80 3.54 -9.49
C VAL A 304 16.50 2.84 -10.81
N ILE A 305 15.26 2.37 -10.94
CA ILE A 305 14.74 1.69 -12.13
C ILE A 305 14.00 2.72 -12.98
N ASP A 306 14.67 3.20 -14.03
CA ASP A 306 14.16 4.14 -15.02
C ASP A 306 14.64 3.71 -16.43
N LYS A 307 14.55 4.57 -17.44
CA LYS A 307 15.08 4.36 -18.80
C LYS A 307 16.53 3.89 -18.77
N SER A 308 17.32 4.43 -17.84
CA SER A 308 18.64 3.92 -17.46
C SER A 308 18.66 3.57 -15.98
N PHE A 309 19.42 2.54 -15.63
CA PHE A 309 19.68 2.22 -14.23
C PHE A 309 20.65 3.22 -13.63
N SER A 310 20.36 3.68 -12.43
CA SER A 310 21.27 4.48 -11.61
C SER A 310 21.14 4.09 -10.14
N SER A 311 21.85 4.79 -9.26
CA SER A 311 21.76 4.55 -7.82
C SER A 311 21.57 5.86 -7.09
N ALA A 312 20.76 5.82 -6.04
CA ALA A 312 20.47 6.97 -5.19
C ALA A 312 20.27 6.52 -3.74
N PRO A 313 20.41 7.40 -2.75
CA PRO A 313 19.90 7.14 -1.41
C PRO A 313 18.41 6.79 -1.46
N MET A 314 17.99 5.80 -0.66
CA MET A 314 16.61 5.33 -0.63
C MET A 314 15.65 6.43 -0.14
N TRP A 315 16.12 7.29 0.77
CA TRP A 315 15.35 8.41 1.31
C TRP A 315 16.21 9.64 1.58
N LYS A 316 15.54 10.79 1.70
CA LYS A 316 16.13 12.04 2.16
C LYS A 316 16.24 12.02 3.68
N GLU A 317 17.42 12.28 4.21
CA GLU A 317 17.68 12.21 5.66
C GLU A 317 16.85 13.23 6.44
N GLU A 318 16.67 14.44 5.91
CA GLU A 318 15.86 15.50 6.52
C GLU A 318 14.39 15.06 6.70
N THR A 319 13.84 14.37 5.70
CA THR A 319 12.48 13.84 5.73
C THR A 319 12.33 12.79 6.83
N ILE A 320 13.28 11.84 6.90
CA ILE A 320 13.25 10.79 7.92
C ILE A 320 13.46 11.40 9.31
N ALA A 321 14.33 12.39 9.46
CA ALA A 321 14.57 13.09 10.72
C ALA A 321 13.31 13.81 11.21
N LEU A 322 12.59 14.53 10.32
CA LEU A 322 11.33 15.19 10.61
C LEU A 322 10.31 14.19 11.17
N TRP A 323 10.05 13.10 10.45
CA TRP A 323 9.06 12.12 10.85
C TRP A 323 9.47 11.30 12.08
N ASN A 324 10.75 10.94 12.21
CA ASN A 324 11.26 10.29 13.42
C ASN A 324 11.05 11.17 14.66
N ASN A 325 11.35 12.47 14.56
CA ASN A 325 11.13 13.42 15.67
C ASN A 325 9.65 13.49 16.07
N THR A 326 8.75 13.56 15.09
CA THR A 326 7.30 13.58 15.31
C THR A 326 6.78 12.28 15.93
N TYR A 327 7.02 11.13 15.30
CA TYR A 327 6.48 9.85 15.77
C TYR A 327 7.13 9.35 17.06
N THR A 328 8.41 9.66 17.32
CA THR A 328 9.04 9.26 18.58
C THR A 328 8.38 9.96 19.78
N LYS A 329 7.97 11.22 19.60
CA LYS A 329 7.33 12.02 20.66
C LYS A 329 5.84 11.72 20.81
N TYR A 330 5.13 11.65 19.70
CA TYR A 330 3.66 11.72 19.72
C TYR A 330 2.96 10.46 19.25
N ARG A 331 3.66 9.41 18.78
CA ARG A 331 2.98 8.20 18.33
C ARG A 331 2.09 7.61 19.42
N ARG A 332 0.84 7.34 19.06
CA ARG A 332 -0.13 6.59 19.86
C ARG A 332 0.40 5.19 20.15
N LYS A 333 0.55 4.86 21.44
CA LYS A 333 1.08 3.55 21.89
C LYS A 333 -0.01 2.52 22.16
N ARG A 334 -1.28 2.93 22.25
CA ARG A 334 -2.42 2.07 22.57
C ARG A 334 -3.50 2.21 21.50
N TYR A 335 -3.80 1.11 20.82
CA TYR A 335 -4.84 1.02 19.81
C TYR A 335 -6.07 0.30 20.40
N GLY A 336 -7.27 0.79 20.11
CA GLY A 336 -8.53 0.25 20.64
C GLY A 336 -9.47 1.35 21.15
N PHE A 337 -10.77 1.04 21.17
CA PHE A 337 -11.78 1.83 21.88
C PHE A 337 -11.67 1.48 23.37
N HIS A 338 -11.40 2.46 24.22
CA HIS A 338 -11.50 2.32 25.67
C HIS A 338 -12.93 2.57 26.11
#